data_AF-A0A3M2G724-F1
#
_entry.id   AF-A0A3M2G724-F1
#
_cell.length_a   1.000
_cell.length_b   1.000
_cell.length_c   1.000
_cell.angle_alpha   90.00
_cell.angle_beta   90.00
_cell.angle_gamma   90.00
#
_symmetry.space_group_name_H-M   'P 1'
#
loop_
_entity.id
_entity.type
_entity.pdbx_description
1 polymer ?
#
loop_
_entity_poly.entity_id
_entity_poly.type
_entity_poly.pdbx_seq_one_letter_code
_entity_poly.pdbx_strand_id
1 'polypeptide(L)'
;MRMPPVEIPERPPEERRRDFGEVALGYDEAAAVAEAQRCLVCAHPTCVQGCPVGVRIDEFVAAVAAGEFDRAAAVVAEDNSLPAVCGRVCPQEVQCEGACVMARKGRAIHIGALERFVADRWARRQEA
;
A
#
# COMPACT_ATOMS: atom_id res chain seq x y z
N MET A 1 0.48 22.90 -4.59
CA MET A 1 1.71 22.10 -4.43
C MET A 1 1.26 20.66 -4.21
N ARG A 2 1.58 19.71 -5.11
CA ARG A 2 1.17 18.29 -4.92
C ARG A 2 2.36 17.52 -4.36
N MET A 3 2.16 16.80 -3.26
CA MET A 3 3.21 16.07 -2.54
C MET A 3 3.84 14.97 -3.42
N PRO A 4 5.18 14.83 -3.39
CA PRO A 4 5.87 13.73 -4.06
C PRO A 4 5.52 12.38 -3.42
N PRO A 5 5.78 11.25 -4.11
CA PRO A 5 5.72 9.94 -3.48
C PRO A 5 6.57 9.84 -2.23
N VAL A 6 6.03 9.13 -1.23
CA VAL A 6 6.79 8.77 -0.05
C VAL A 6 7.63 7.56 -0.41
N GLU A 7 8.94 7.70 -0.32
CA GLU A 7 9.86 6.60 -0.63
C GLU A 7 9.72 5.48 0.41
N ILE A 8 9.75 4.23 -0.07
CA ILE A 8 9.74 3.06 0.80
C ILE A 8 11.18 2.85 1.27
N PRO A 9 11.46 2.88 2.59
CA PRO A 9 12.81 2.66 3.08
C PRO A 9 13.30 1.26 2.70
N GLU A 10 14.51 1.17 2.18
CA GLU A 10 15.19 -0.08 1.83
C GLU A 10 16.45 -0.26 2.65
N ARG A 11 16.83 -1.51 2.86
CA ARG A 11 18.14 -1.85 3.44
C ARG A 11 19.28 -1.40 2.51
N PRO A 12 20.43 -0.95 3.07
CA PRO A 12 21.58 -0.57 2.26
C PRO A 12 22.09 -1.72 1.38
N PRO A 13 22.49 -1.47 0.12
CA PRO A 13 22.98 -2.51 -0.80
C PRO A 13 24.14 -3.37 -0.25
N GLU A 14 25.07 -2.75 0.47
CA GLU A 14 26.25 -3.38 1.06
C GLU A 14 25.93 -4.36 2.20
N GLU A 15 24.79 -4.16 2.86
CA GLU A 15 24.25 -5.03 3.90
C GLU A 15 23.37 -6.12 3.29
N ARG A 16 22.36 -5.74 2.49
CA ARG A 16 21.36 -6.69 1.94
C ARG A 16 21.93 -7.72 0.98
N ARG A 17 23.13 -7.49 0.44
CA ARG A 17 23.83 -8.48 -0.40
C ARG A 17 24.40 -9.67 0.39
N ARG A 18 24.41 -9.61 1.73
CA ARG A 18 25.12 -10.56 2.59
C ARG A 18 24.19 -11.54 3.32
N ASP A 19 22.88 -11.39 3.18
CA ASP A 19 21.88 -12.22 3.85
C ASP A 19 20.59 -12.31 3.02
N PHE A 20 19.57 -12.97 3.57
CA PHE A 20 18.25 -13.17 2.96
C PHE A 20 17.16 -12.34 3.65
N GLY A 21 17.53 -11.32 4.43
CA GLY A 21 16.57 -10.44 5.09
C GLY A 21 15.80 -9.59 4.07
N GLU A 22 14.54 -9.27 4.39
CA GLU A 22 13.66 -8.48 3.51
C GLU A 22 14.30 -7.12 3.15
N VAL A 23 14.27 -6.75 1.87
CA VAL A 23 14.94 -5.55 1.36
C VAL A 23 14.12 -4.29 1.63
N ALA A 24 12.85 -4.29 1.22
CA ALA A 24 11.93 -3.20 1.45
C ALA A 24 11.40 -3.30 2.89
N LEU A 25 11.63 -2.27 3.70
CA LEU A 25 11.30 -2.26 5.13
C LEU A 25 9.83 -1.90 5.39
N GLY A 26 9.11 -1.44 4.37
CA GLY A 26 7.72 -1.00 4.47
C GLY A 26 7.59 0.38 5.11
N TYR A 27 6.35 0.83 5.32
CA TYR A 27 6.09 2.13 5.94
C TYR A 27 5.98 2.03 7.46
N ASP A 28 6.36 3.12 8.13
CA ASP A 28 5.85 3.45 9.45
C ASP A 28 4.48 4.14 9.34
N GLU A 29 3.85 4.43 10.49
CA GLU A 29 2.52 5.05 10.50
C GLU A 29 2.51 6.43 9.84
N ALA A 30 3.56 7.24 10.06
CA ALA A 30 3.63 8.59 9.53
C ALA A 30 3.79 8.58 8.00
N ALA A 31 4.67 7.73 7.48
CA ALA A 31 4.88 7.53 6.05
C ALA A 31 3.63 6.96 5.37
N ALA A 32 2.95 5.99 5.98
CA ALA A 32 1.73 5.41 5.45
C ALA A 32 0.60 6.44 5.33
N VAL A 33 0.39 7.25 6.38
CA VAL A 33 -0.60 8.34 6.37
C VAL A 33 -0.23 9.38 5.30
N ALA A 34 1.03 9.80 5.24
CA ALA A 34 1.50 10.78 4.27
C ALA A 34 1.31 10.32 2.82
N GLU A 35 1.58 9.05 2.53
CA GLU A 35 1.37 8.45 1.21
C GLU A 35 -0.13 8.33 0.89
N ALA A 36 -0.95 7.88 1.84
CA ALA A 36 -2.39 7.76 1.67
C ALA A 36 -3.07 9.12 1.43
N GLN A 37 -2.61 10.20 2.07
CA GLN A 37 -3.11 11.57 1.87
C GLN A 37 -2.85 12.12 0.46
N ARG A 38 -2.01 11.48 -0.34
CA ARG A 38 -1.82 11.84 -1.76
C ARG A 38 -2.98 11.36 -2.63
N CYS A 39 -3.81 10.42 -2.14
CA CYS A 39 -4.93 9.86 -2.88
C CYS A 39 -5.94 10.96 -3.23
N LEU A 40 -6.43 10.96 -4.48
CA LEU A 40 -7.37 11.97 -4.98
C LEU A 40 -8.83 11.66 -4.62
N VAL A 41 -9.11 10.52 -3.98
CA VAL A 41 -10.46 10.03 -3.68
C VAL A 41 -11.34 10.11 -4.93
N CYS A 42 -10.93 9.38 -5.98
CA CYS A 42 -11.54 9.46 -7.29
C CYS A 42 -13.01 9.00 -7.24
N ALA A 43 -13.92 9.75 -7.84
CA ALA A 43 -15.33 9.35 -7.97
C ALA A 43 -15.52 8.04 -8.75
N HIS A 44 -14.57 7.72 -9.64
CA HIS A 44 -14.49 6.43 -10.33
C HIS A 44 -13.11 5.83 -10.10
N PRO A 45 -12.95 4.93 -9.11
CA PRO A 45 -11.65 4.43 -8.69
C PRO A 45 -11.13 3.35 -9.66
N THR A 46 -10.43 3.78 -10.72
CA THR A 46 -9.84 2.87 -11.72
C THR A 46 -8.80 1.91 -11.11
N CYS A 47 -8.21 2.26 -9.96
CA CYS A 47 -7.33 1.36 -9.21
C CYS A 47 -8.05 0.10 -8.72
N VAL A 48 -9.33 0.18 -8.32
CA VAL A 48 -10.15 -0.96 -7.92
C VAL A 48 -10.36 -1.90 -9.11
N GLN A 49 -10.66 -1.35 -10.29
CA GLN A 49 -10.78 -2.13 -11.53
C GLN A 49 -9.46 -2.78 -11.96
N GLY A 50 -8.32 -2.15 -11.61
CA GLY A 50 -6.99 -2.70 -11.87
C GLY A 50 -6.56 -3.80 -10.90
N CYS A 51 -7.28 -4.00 -9.80
CA CYS A 51 -7.04 -5.09 -8.87
C CYS A 51 -7.79 -6.36 -9.32
N PRO A 52 -7.12 -7.51 -9.54
CA PRO A 52 -7.78 -8.73 -10.02
C PRO A 52 -8.90 -9.26 -9.12
N VAL A 53 -8.84 -8.99 -7.81
CA VAL A 53 -9.85 -9.40 -6.83
C VAL A 53 -10.75 -8.24 -6.38
N GLY A 54 -10.58 -7.06 -6.96
CA GLY A 54 -11.47 -5.92 -6.71
C GLY A 54 -11.38 -5.31 -5.31
N VAL A 55 -10.21 -5.36 -4.65
CA VAL A 55 -10.00 -4.71 -3.35
C VAL A 55 -10.50 -3.26 -3.41
N ARG A 56 -11.32 -2.86 -2.43
CA ARG A 56 -11.85 -1.49 -2.26
C ARG A 56 -10.76 -0.51 -1.83
N ILE A 57 -9.86 -0.21 -2.77
CA ILE A 57 -8.65 0.60 -2.59
C ILE A 57 -8.97 2.02 -2.13
N ASP A 58 -9.99 2.64 -2.69
CA ASP A 58 -10.46 3.96 -2.28
C ASP A 58 -10.88 3.99 -0.80
N GLU A 59 -11.60 2.96 -0.33
CA GLU A 59 -12.03 2.86 1.05
C GLU A 59 -10.88 2.63 2.03
N PHE A 60 -10.01 1.65 1.77
CA PHE A 60 -8.93 1.36 2.72
C PHE A 60 -7.87 2.46 2.73
N VAL A 61 -7.54 3.06 1.58
CA VAL A 61 -6.59 4.18 1.53
C VAL A 61 -7.15 5.40 2.27
N ALA A 62 -8.45 5.67 2.16
CA ALA A 62 -9.09 6.73 2.95
C ALA A 62 -9.01 6.44 4.46
N ALA A 63 -9.22 5.19 4.88
CA ALA A 63 -9.06 4.78 6.27
C ALA A 63 -7.61 4.93 6.76
N VAL A 64 -6.59 4.58 5.95
CA VAL A 64 -5.19 4.84 6.28
C VAL A 64 -4.92 6.34 6.41
N ALA A 65 -5.41 7.17 5.50
CA ALA A 65 -5.25 8.62 5.57
C ALA A 65 -5.88 9.25 6.83
N ALA A 66 -6.93 8.63 7.37
CA ALA A 66 -7.60 9.01 8.61
C ALA A 66 -6.94 8.42 9.88
N GLY A 67 -5.91 7.56 9.75
CA GLY A 67 -5.30 6.85 10.87
C GLY A 67 -6.13 5.67 11.39
N GLU A 68 -7.17 5.26 10.67
CA GLU A 68 -8.07 4.16 11.02
C GLU A 68 -7.52 2.82 10.50
N PHE A 69 -6.31 2.43 10.94
CA PHE A 69 -5.59 1.29 10.36
C PHE A 69 -6.30 -0.06 10.51
N ASP A 70 -7.03 -0.26 11.60
CA ASP A 70 -7.79 -1.50 11.83
C ASP A 70 -8.96 -1.63 10.86
N ARG A 71 -9.63 -0.51 10.61
CA ARG A 71 -10.69 -0.45 9.60
C ARG A 71 -10.11 -0.69 8.21
N ALA A 72 -8.96 -0.09 7.90
CA ALA A 72 -8.29 -0.32 6.63
C ALA A 72 -7.94 -1.80 6.42
N ALA A 73 -7.38 -2.47 7.45
CA ALA A 73 -7.09 -3.90 7.40
C ALA A 73 -8.36 -4.75 7.21
N ALA A 74 -9.45 -4.42 7.90
CA ALA A 74 -10.74 -5.10 7.75
C ALA A 74 -11.31 -4.97 6.33
N VAL A 75 -11.29 -3.76 5.76
CA VAL A 75 -11.75 -3.50 4.38
C VAL A 75 -10.97 -4.34 3.37
N VAL A 76 -9.65 -4.41 3.50
CA VAL A 76 -8.80 -5.23 2.62
C VAL A 76 -9.12 -6.73 2.77
N ALA A 77 -9.31 -7.20 4.01
CA ALA A 77 -9.55 -8.61 4.31
C ALA A 77 -10.90 -9.14 3.79
N GLU A 78 -11.85 -8.26 3.46
CA GLU A 78 -13.12 -8.65 2.83
C GLU A 78 -12.93 -9.20 1.42
N ASP A 79 -11.94 -8.68 0.68
CA ASP A 79 -11.70 -9.02 -0.73
C ASP A 79 -10.41 -9.85 -0.93
N ASN A 80 -9.43 -9.72 -0.02
CA ASN A 80 -8.12 -10.38 -0.13
C ASN A 80 -7.75 -11.16 1.15
N SER A 81 -7.63 -12.49 1.03
CA SER A 81 -7.21 -13.35 2.15
C SER A 81 -5.72 -13.28 2.49
N LEU A 82 -4.87 -12.75 1.61
CA LEU A 82 -3.40 -12.76 1.75
C LEU A 82 -2.78 -11.37 1.54
N PRO A 83 -3.24 -10.31 2.22
CA PRO A 83 -2.81 -8.94 1.93
C PRO A 83 -1.33 -8.67 2.26
N ALA A 84 -0.78 -9.34 3.27
CA ALA A 84 0.65 -9.28 3.56
C ALA A 84 1.52 -9.86 2.43
N VAL A 85 1.00 -10.83 1.67
CA VAL A 85 1.69 -11.41 0.52
C VAL A 85 1.46 -10.55 -0.71
N CYS A 86 0.20 -10.24 -1.05
CA CYS A 86 -0.16 -9.45 -2.22
C CYS A 86 0.49 -8.06 -2.23
N GLY A 87 0.50 -7.37 -1.09
CA GLY A 87 1.19 -6.08 -0.95
C GLY A 87 2.70 -6.13 -1.20
N ARG A 88 3.31 -7.33 -1.18
CA ARG A 88 4.75 -7.55 -1.45
C ARG A 88 5.05 -8.00 -2.87
N VAL A 89 4.20 -8.88 -3.45
CA VAL A 89 4.57 -9.63 -4.67
C VAL A 89 3.67 -9.37 -5.87
N CYS A 90 2.54 -8.69 -5.69
CA CYS A 90 1.74 -8.28 -6.85
C CYS A 90 2.58 -7.38 -7.76
N PRO A 91 2.49 -7.51 -9.09
CA PRO A 91 3.13 -6.58 -10.02
C PRO A 91 2.25 -5.33 -10.15
N GLN A 92 2.29 -4.44 -9.15
CA GLN A 92 1.34 -3.33 -9.04
C GLN A 92 1.41 -2.37 -10.22
N GLU A 93 2.57 -2.24 -10.86
CA GLU A 93 2.84 -1.40 -12.02
C GLU A 93 2.00 -1.76 -13.26
N VAL A 94 1.53 -3.01 -13.35
CA VAL A 94 0.59 -3.47 -14.39
C VAL A 94 -0.81 -3.77 -13.84
N GLN A 95 -1.06 -3.48 -12.56
CA GLN A 95 -2.33 -3.71 -11.87
C GLN A 95 -2.88 -2.40 -11.27
N CYS A 96 -3.17 -2.37 -9.97
CA CYS A 96 -3.83 -1.27 -9.28
C CYS A 96 -3.06 0.07 -9.39
N GLU A 97 -1.71 0.04 -9.28
CA GLU A 97 -0.89 1.24 -9.41
C GLU A 97 -0.77 1.68 -10.86
N GLY A 98 -0.65 0.75 -11.82
CA GLY A 98 -0.71 1.04 -13.25
C GLY A 98 -2.04 1.67 -13.69
N ALA A 99 -3.14 1.24 -13.07
CA ALA A 99 -4.48 1.78 -13.32
C ALA A 99 -4.77 3.10 -12.57
N CYS A 100 -3.93 3.51 -11.62
CA CYS A 100 -4.13 4.75 -10.88
C CYS A 100 -4.13 5.97 -11.82
N VAL A 101 -5.08 6.89 -11.65
CA VAL A 101 -5.14 8.13 -12.47
C VAL A 101 -3.86 8.99 -12.38
N MET A 102 -3.08 8.82 -11.31
CA MET A 102 -1.82 9.50 -11.11
C MET A 102 -0.61 8.79 -11.74
N ALA A 103 -0.76 7.53 -12.18
CA ALA A 103 0.29 6.76 -12.83
C ALA A 103 0.82 7.41 -14.10
N ARG A 104 -0.07 8.05 -14.90
CA ARG A 104 0.30 8.81 -16.11
C ARG A 104 1.29 9.94 -15.86
N LYS A 105 1.46 10.34 -14.59
CA LYS A 105 2.41 11.38 -14.16
C LYS A 105 3.60 10.79 -13.39
N GLY A 106 3.80 9.46 -13.43
CA GLY A 106 4.87 8.76 -12.73
C GLY A 106 4.76 8.84 -11.20
N ARG A 107 3.55 9.01 -10.67
CA ARG A 107 3.33 9.28 -9.24
C ARG A 107 2.06 8.63 -8.72
N ALA A 108 1.82 7.38 -9.10
CA ALA A 108 0.76 6.57 -8.53
C ALA A 108 0.83 6.57 -7.00
N ILE A 109 -0.30 6.22 -6.38
CA ILE A 109 -0.30 5.88 -4.95
C ILE A 109 0.40 4.53 -4.82
N HIS A 110 1.28 4.38 -3.84
CA HIS A 110 1.92 3.10 -3.51
C HIS A 110 0.93 2.18 -2.77
N ILE A 111 -0.09 1.74 -3.50
CA ILE A 111 -1.21 0.92 -3.01
C ILE A 111 -0.68 -0.38 -2.40
N GLY A 112 0.28 -1.04 -3.04
CA GLY A 112 0.85 -2.29 -2.52
C GLY A 112 1.56 -2.09 -1.18
N ALA A 113 2.29 -1.00 -1.03
CA ALA A 113 2.97 -0.66 0.21
C ALA A 113 1.99 -0.31 1.35
N LEU A 114 0.88 0.37 1.04
CA LEU A 114 -0.19 0.65 2.00
C LEU A 114 -0.92 -0.64 2.42
N GLU A 115 -1.23 -1.53 1.47
CA GLU A 115 -1.83 -2.85 1.74
C GLU A 115 -0.93 -3.70 2.64
N ARG A 116 0.38 -3.76 2.32
CA ARG A 116 1.39 -4.41 3.17
C ARG A 116 1.40 -3.82 4.57
N PHE A 117 1.43 -2.49 4.69
CA PHE A 117 1.50 -1.81 5.99
C PHE A 117 0.33 -2.20 6.91
N VAL A 118 -0.91 -2.15 6.40
CA VAL A 118 -2.09 -2.49 7.22
C VAL A 118 -2.11 -3.97 7.59
N ALA A 119 -1.71 -4.85 6.66
CA ALA A 119 -1.65 -6.30 6.91
C ALA A 119 -0.59 -6.68 7.93
N ASP A 120 0.63 -6.14 7.80
CA ASP A 120 1.75 -6.38 8.72
C ASP A 120 1.42 -5.88 10.12
N ARG A 121 0.76 -4.72 10.22
CA ARG A 121 0.28 -4.18 11.50
C ARG A 121 -0.76 -5.08 12.14
N TRP A 122 -1.74 -5.55 11.36
CA TRP A 122 -2.79 -6.43 11.86
C TRP A 122 -2.25 -7.78 12.34
N ALA A 123 -1.29 -8.36 11.62
CA ALA A 123 -0.64 -9.61 12.02
C ALA A 123 0.12 -9.47 13.37
N ARG A 124 0.95 -8.43 13.52
CA ARG A 124 1.71 -8.18 14.77
C ARG A 124 0.83 -8.02 16.01
N ARG A 125 -0.42 -7.57 15.85
CA ARG A 125 -1.36 -7.42 16.96
C ARG A 125 -1.95 -8.73 17.46
N GLN A 126 -1.99 -9.77 16.63
CA GLN A 126 -2.51 -11.09 17.03
C GLN A 126 -1.48 -11.92 17.81
N GLU A 127 -0.22 -11.48 17.79
CA GLU A 127 0.90 -12.12 18.50
C GLU A 127 1.16 -11.52 19.89
N ALA A 128 0.41 -10.46 20.27
CA ALA A 128 0.53 -9.73 21.54
C ALA A 128 -0.67 -9.99 22.46
#